data_AF-A0A4Q0ZBD9-F1
#
_entry.id   AF-A0A4Q0ZBD9-F1
#
_cell.length_a   1.000
_cell.length_b   1.000
_cell.length_c   1.000
_cell.angle_alpha   90.00
_cell.angle_beta   90.00
_cell.angle_gamma   90.00
#
_symmetry.space_group_name_H-M   'P 1'
#
loop_
_entity.id
_entity.type
_entity.pdbx_description
1 polymer ?
#
loop_
_entity_poly.entity_id
_entity_poly.type
_entity_poly.pdbx_seq_one_letter_code
_entity_poly.pdbx_strand_id
1 'polypeptide(L)'
;MNKKQVKSYTLSEETITAIESYSKISGNSQSQSVENLILNGLENINSIKNLNNKITQEFKNFSYQNRKDIDRLISIIIGQTRSIGKIYGAVVTGSVRSGNIKQEELEDIFNSGIKKVMGEFKNNHENVGRKDYE
;
A
#
# COMPACT_ATOMS: atom_id res chain seq x y z
N MET A 1 -7.38 10.14 -55.62
CA MET A 1 -5.94 9.87 -55.36
C MET A 1 -5.52 10.64 -54.13
N ASN A 2 -5.28 9.96 -53.00
CA ASN A 2 -4.67 10.59 -51.82
C ASN A 2 -3.22 10.95 -52.17
N LYS A 3 -2.87 12.23 -52.14
CA LYS A 3 -1.48 12.68 -52.35
C LYS A 3 -0.64 12.22 -51.16
N LYS A 4 0.20 11.20 -51.36
CA LYS A 4 1.23 10.82 -50.37
C LYS A 4 2.22 11.97 -50.25
N GLN A 5 2.35 12.56 -49.06
CA GLN A 5 3.45 13.48 -48.76
C GLN A 5 4.75 12.68 -48.66
N VAL A 6 5.75 13.06 -49.43
CA VAL A 6 7.10 12.51 -49.32
C VAL A 6 7.84 13.33 -48.26
N LYS A 7 8.37 12.64 -47.25
CA LYS A 7 9.23 13.21 -46.21
C LYS A 7 10.48 12.36 -46.10
N SER A 8 11.64 13.00 -46.04
CA SER A 8 12.92 12.34 -45.81
C SER A 8 13.26 12.37 -44.33
N TYR A 9 13.72 11.24 -43.79
CA TYR A 9 14.12 11.09 -42.40
C TYR A 9 15.56 10.60 -42.33
N THR A 10 16.32 11.12 -41.38
CA THR A 10 17.64 10.59 -41.01
C THR A 10 17.44 9.70 -39.78
N LEU A 11 17.81 8.43 -39.91
CA LEU A 11 17.65 7.40 -38.88
C LEU A 11 19.01 6.80 -38.54
N SER A 12 19.12 6.15 -37.38
CA SER A 12 20.32 5.39 -37.04
C SER A 12 20.46 4.16 -37.93
N GLU A 13 21.70 3.68 -38.11
CA GLU A 13 21.97 2.48 -38.94
C GLU A 13 21.24 1.24 -38.40
N GLU A 14 21.11 1.09 -37.08
CA GLU A 14 20.38 -0.05 -36.50
C GLU A 14 18.89 0.02 -36.85
N THR A 15 18.32 1.22 -36.83
CA THR A 15 16.90 1.44 -37.16
C THR A 15 16.65 1.13 -38.64
N ILE A 16 17.55 1.56 -39.53
CA ILE A 16 17.46 1.26 -40.97
C ILE A 16 17.52 -0.26 -41.19
N THR A 17 18.48 -0.94 -40.55
CA THR A 17 18.66 -2.39 -40.65
C THR A 17 17.40 -3.15 -40.18
N ALA A 18 16.77 -2.69 -39.10
CA ALA A 18 15.54 -3.27 -38.59
C ALA A 18 14.36 -3.08 -39.55
N ILE A 19 14.20 -1.88 -40.13
CA ILE A 19 13.17 -1.59 -41.14
C ILE A 19 13.36 -2.46 -42.38
N GLU A 20 14.61 -2.59 -42.86
CA GLU A 20 14.93 -3.43 -44.01
C GLU A 20 14.63 -4.91 -43.76
N SER A 21 14.98 -5.41 -42.59
CA SER A 21 14.69 -6.78 -42.19
C SER A 21 13.19 -7.03 -42.13
N TYR A 22 12.43 -6.11 -41.52
CA TYR A 22 10.96 -6.18 -41.48
C TYR A 22 10.33 -6.08 -42.87
N SER A 23 10.85 -5.21 -43.74
CA SER A 23 10.42 -5.07 -45.14
C SER A 23 10.62 -6.37 -45.93
N LYS A 24 11.78 -7.02 -45.80
CA LYS A 24 12.07 -8.31 -46.43
C LYS A 24 11.12 -9.41 -45.98
N ILE A 25 10.80 -9.46 -44.68
CA ILE A 25 9.93 -10.50 -44.11
C ILE A 25 8.46 -10.26 -44.48
N SER A 26 8.00 -9.01 -44.41
CA SER A 26 6.59 -8.68 -44.63
C SER A 26 6.21 -8.48 -46.10
N GLY A 27 7.19 -8.36 -47.00
CA GLY A 27 6.98 -8.06 -48.41
C GLY A 27 6.54 -6.61 -48.68
N ASN A 28 6.53 -5.76 -47.65
CA ASN A 28 6.16 -4.35 -47.75
C ASN A 28 7.30 -3.51 -48.33
N SER A 29 6.97 -2.40 -49.00
CA SER A 29 7.96 -1.36 -49.30
C SER A 29 8.54 -0.77 -48.00
N GLN A 30 9.77 -0.25 -48.02
CA GLN A 30 10.39 0.36 -46.85
C GLN A 30 9.51 1.46 -46.22
N SER A 31 8.84 2.28 -47.04
CA SER A 31 7.93 3.31 -46.53
C SER A 31 6.72 2.73 -45.80
N GLN A 32 6.12 1.66 -46.32
CA GLN A 32 5.01 0.95 -45.65
C GLN A 32 5.47 0.26 -44.37
N SER A 33 6.68 -0.31 -44.37
CA SER A 33 7.28 -0.92 -43.19
C SER A 33 7.47 0.08 -42.06
N VAL A 34 7.97 1.28 -42.38
CA VAL A 34 8.08 2.37 -41.39
C VAL A 34 6.71 2.74 -40.82
N GLU A 35 5.70 2.92 -41.69
CA GLU A 35 4.34 3.28 -41.27
C GLU A 35 3.74 2.21 -40.34
N ASN A 36 3.84 0.94 -40.71
CA ASN A 36 3.35 -0.17 -39.90
C ASN A 36 4.07 -0.28 -38.55
N LEU A 37 5.39 -0.10 -38.52
CA LEU A 37 6.16 -0.15 -37.27
C LEU A 37 5.79 1.02 -36.34
N ILE A 38 5.56 2.22 -36.89
CA ILE A 38 5.09 3.37 -36.11
C ILE A 38 3.68 3.10 -35.55
N LEU A 39 2.76 2.60 -36.37
CA LEU A 39 1.39 2.27 -35.94
C LEU A 39 1.40 1.23 -34.81
N ASN A 40 2.15 0.13 -35.00
CA ASN A 40 2.32 -0.89 -33.97
C ASN A 40 2.96 -0.33 -32.69
N GLY A 41 3.94 0.58 -32.84
CA GLY A 41 4.55 1.28 -31.70
C GLY A 41 3.54 2.10 -30.92
N LEU A 42 2.67 2.85 -31.61
CA LEU A 42 1.61 3.66 -30.98
C LEU A 42 0.56 2.78 -30.28
N GLU A 43 0.17 1.66 -30.90
CA GLU A 43 -0.74 0.69 -30.29
C GLU A 43 -0.16 0.07 -29.02
N ASN A 44 1.14 -0.28 -29.05
CA ASN A 44 1.86 -0.81 -27.89
C ASN A 44 1.94 0.22 -26.77
N ILE A 45 2.27 1.48 -27.07
CA ILE A 45 2.31 2.57 -26.08
C ILE A 45 0.94 2.76 -25.43
N ASN A 46 -0.14 2.77 -26.21
CA ASN A 46 -1.50 2.87 -25.69
C ASN A 46 -1.87 1.68 -24.79
N SER A 47 -1.49 0.48 -25.19
CA SER A 47 -1.70 -0.74 -24.39
C SER A 47 -0.96 -0.70 -23.06
N ILE A 48 0.31 -0.26 -23.07
CA ILE A 48 1.13 -0.08 -21.86
C ILE A 48 0.50 0.98 -20.94
N LYS A 49 0.03 2.11 -21.49
CA LYS A 49 -0.62 3.16 -20.72
C LYS A 49 -1.90 2.64 -20.04
N ASN A 50 -2.70 1.86 -20.75
CA ASN A 50 -3.91 1.25 -20.21
C ASN A 50 -3.60 0.22 -19.12
N LEU A 51 -2.57 -0.61 -19.32
CA LEU A 51 -2.09 -1.56 -18.32
C LEU A 51 -1.65 -0.84 -17.04
N ASN A 52 -0.85 0.23 -17.18
CA ASN A 52 -0.36 1.00 -16.05
C ASN A 52 -1.50 1.65 -15.25
N ASN A 53 -2.51 2.20 -15.95
CA ASN A 53 -3.70 2.75 -15.30
C ASN A 53 -4.46 1.69 -14.50
N LYS A 54 -4.65 0.49 -15.09
CA LYS A 54 -5.31 -0.63 -14.40
C LYS A 54 -4.53 -1.08 -13.16
N ILE A 55 -3.22 -1.28 -13.29
CA ILE A 55 -2.35 -1.66 -12.17
C ILE A 55 -2.45 -0.63 -11.05
N THR A 56 -2.38 0.67 -11.39
CA THR A 56 -2.49 1.75 -10.41
C THR A 56 -3.84 1.74 -9.68
N GLN A 57 -4.94 1.49 -10.40
CA GLN A 57 -6.27 1.38 -9.81
C GLN A 57 -6.38 0.15 -8.88
N GLU A 58 -5.89 -1.01 -9.31
CA GLU A 58 -5.88 -2.23 -8.49
C GLU A 58 -5.07 -2.05 -7.20
N PHE A 59 -3.88 -1.42 -7.27
CA PHE A 59 -3.09 -1.12 -6.07
C PHE A 59 -3.80 -0.18 -5.10
N LYS A 60 -4.51 0.84 -5.60
CA LYS A 60 -5.32 1.73 -4.76
C LYS A 60 -6.45 0.97 -4.08
N ASN A 61 -7.15 0.11 -4.82
CA ASN A 61 -8.24 -0.71 -4.29
C ASN A 61 -7.73 -1.67 -3.21
N PHE A 62 -6.62 -2.37 -3.48
CA PHE A 62 -5.98 -3.27 -2.52
C PHE A 62 -5.57 -2.54 -1.23
N SER A 63 -4.93 -1.36 -1.36
CA SER A 63 -4.54 -0.55 -0.20
C SER A 63 -5.75 -0.12 0.63
N TYR A 64 -6.84 0.28 -0.03
CA TYR A 64 -8.08 0.68 0.64
C TYR A 64 -8.75 -0.48 1.37
N GLN A 65 -8.86 -1.66 0.74
CA GLN A 65 -9.44 -2.84 1.40
C GLN A 65 -8.59 -3.29 2.59
N ASN A 66 -7.27 -3.32 2.45
CA ASN A 66 -6.39 -3.67 3.57
C ASN A 66 -6.53 -2.71 4.75
N ARG A 67 -6.63 -1.40 4.51
CA ARG A 67 -6.89 -0.44 5.59
C ARG A 67 -8.21 -0.72 6.30
N LYS A 68 -9.28 -0.97 5.53
CA LYS A 68 -10.59 -1.31 6.08
C LYS A 68 -10.56 -2.58 6.93
N ASP A 69 -9.84 -3.60 6.48
CA ASP A 69 -9.69 -4.86 7.22
C ASP A 69 -8.86 -4.67 8.49
N ILE A 70 -7.80 -3.87 8.44
CA ILE A 70 -7.02 -3.48 9.63
C ILE A 70 -7.91 -2.74 10.64
N ASP A 71 -8.70 -1.76 10.21
CA ASP A 71 -9.62 -1.03 11.10
C ASP A 71 -10.65 -1.98 11.75
N ARG A 72 -11.15 -2.96 10.99
CA ARG A 72 -12.04 -3.99 11.52
C ARG A 72 -11.34 -4.86 12.57
N LEU A 73 -10.11 -5.28 12.33
CA LEU A 73 -9.32 -6.06 13.28
C LEU A 73 -9.05 -5.24 14.56
N ILE A 74 -8.69 -3.97 14.44
CA ILE A 74 -8.53 -3.06 15.58
C ILE A 74 -9.83 -2.98 16.39
N SER A 75 -10.98 -2.83 15.74
CA SER A 75 -12.28 -2.80 16.42
C SER A 75 -12.58 -4.10 17.17
N ILE A 76 -12.24 -5.26 16.58
CA ILE A 76 -12.42 -6.56 17.24
C ILE A 76 -11.51 -6.66 18.48
N ILE A 77 -10.24 -6.29 18.35
CA ILE A 77 -9.27 -6.30 19.45
C ILE A 77 -9.75 -5.39 20.59
N ILE A 78 -10.16 -4.15 20.30
CA ILE A 78 -10.72 -3.23 21.30
C ILE A 78 -11.94 -3.85 22.00
N GLY A 79 -12.81 -4.51 21.25
CA GLY A 79 -13.97 -5.23 21.80
C GLY A 79 -13.56 -6.35 22.77
N GLN A 80 -12.59 -7.18 22.37
CA GLN A 80 -12.06 -8.26 23.20
C GLN A 80 -11.38 -7.72 24.47
N THR A 81 -10.54 -6.68 24.35
CA THR A 81 -9.87 -6.05 25.51
C THR A 81 -10.87 -5.49 26.51
N ARG A 82 -11.96 -4.83 26.04
CA ARG A 82 -13.03 -4.36 26.92
C ARG A 82 -13.73 -5.50 27.65
N SER A 83 -14.02 -6.60 26.96
CA SER A 83 -14.64 -7.77 27.58
C SER A 83 -13.75 -8.41 28.63
N ILE A 84 -12.45 -8.59 28.35
CA ILE A 84 -11.47 -9.08 29.33
C ILE A 84 -11.40 -8.14 30.54
N GLY A 85 -11.35 -6.82 30.32
CA GLY A 85 -11.35 -5.84 31.40
C GLY A 85 -12.59 -5.93 32.31
N LYS A 86 -13.78 -6.18 31.74
CA LYS A 86 -15.00 -6.40 32.52
C LYS A 86 -14.95 -7.69 33.33
N ILE A 87 -14.48 -8.79 32.73
CA ILE A 87 -14.31 -10.07 33.43
C ILE A 87 -13.34 -9.91 34.59
N TYR A 88 -12.19 -9.28 34.33
CA TYR A 88 -11.19 -8.97 35.35
C TYR A 88 -11.78 -8.16 36.50
N GLY A 89 -12.51 -7.06 36.20
CA GLY A 89 -13.17 -6.25 37.22
C GLY A 89 -14.19 -7.03 38.05
N ALA A 90 -14.99 -7.91 37.42
CA ALA A 90 -15.95 -8.75 38.12
C ALA A 90 -15.29 -9.77 39.05
N VAL A 91 -14.24 -10.45 38.57
CA VAL A 91 -13.48 -11.44 39.37
C VAL A 91 -12.81 -10.78 40.56
N VAL A 92 -12.12 -9.65 40.35
CA VAL A 92 -11.44 -8.91 41.42
C VAL A 92 -12.44 -8.41 42.45
N THR A 93 -13.56 -7.80 42.02
CA THR A 93 -14.62 -7.34 42.93
C THR A 93 -15.22 -8.50 43.74
N GLY A 94 -15.43 -9.65 43.10
CA GLY A 94 -15.88 -10.87 43.77
C GLY A 94 -14.89 -11.33 44.84
N SER A 95 -13.60 -11.39 44.52
CA SER A 95 -12.55 -11.81 45.46
C SER A 95 -12.41 -10.90 46.69
N VAL A 96 -12.60 -9.58 46.54
CA VAL A 96 -12.64 -8.63 47.66
C VAL A 96 -13.83 -8.90 48.57
N ARG A 97 -15.01 -9.04 47.97
CA ARG A 97 -16.25 -9.28 48.73
C ARG A 97 -16.19 -10.58 49.52
N SER A 98 -15.52 -11.59 48.97
CA SER A 98 -15.29 -12.88 49.63
C SER A 98 -14.19 -12.83 50.71
N GLY A 99 -13.49 -11.70 50.88
CA GLY A 99 -12.38 -11.56 51.83
C GLY A 99 -11.09 -12.28 51.42
N ASN A 100 -11.02 -12.79 50.18
CA ASN A 100 -9.84 -13.52 49.67
C ASN A 100 -8.68 -12.59 49.32
N ILE A 101 -8.94 -11.30 49.08
CA ILE A 101 -7.94 -10.28 48.76
C ILE A 101 -8.21 -9.07 49.65
N LYS A 102 -7.17 -8.50 50.27
CA LYS A 102 -7.28 -7.27 51.06
C LYS A 102 -7.36 -6.05 50.13
N GLN A 103 -8.14 -5.04 50.52
CA GLN A 103 -8.39 -3.86 49.68
C GLN A 103 -7.10 -3.06 49.36
N GLU A 104 -6.10 -3.10 50.24
CA GLU A 104 -4.76 -2.48 50.03
C GLU A 104 -3.93 -3.22 48.97
N GLU A 105 -3.97 -4.55 48.90
CA GLU A 105 -3.29 -5.34 47.84
C GLU A 105 -3.85 -5.05 46.45
N LEU A 106 -5.07 -4.52 46.40
CA LEU A 106 -5.79 -4.20 45.18
C LEU A 106 -5.34 -2.88 44.57
N GLU A 107 -4.93 -1.90 45.38
CA GLU A 107 -4.32 -0.66 44.90
C GLU A 107 -2.97 -0.93 44.25
N ASP A 108 -2.15 -1.83 44.81
CA ASP A 108 -0.88 -2.25 44.21
C ASP A 108 -1.09 -3.03 42.89
N ILE A 109 -2.12 -3.88 42.83
CA ILE A 109 -2.49 -4.60 41.60
C ILE A 109 -3.07 -3.66 40.54
N PHE A 110 -3.85 -2.63 40.90
CA PHE A 110 -4.38 -1.64 39.95
C PHE A 110 -3.32 -0.63 39.46
N ASN A 111 -2.35 -0.30 40.31
CA ASN A 111 -1.23 0.57 39.97
C ASN A 111 -0.12 -0.17 39.23
N SER A 112 -0.13 -1.51 39.24
CA SER A 112 0.67 -2.35 38.36
C SER A 112 -0.14 -2.80 37.12
N GLY A 113 0.53 -3.09 36.01
CA GLY A 113 -0.14 -3.48 34.76
C GLY A 113 -0.54 -2.29 33.86
N ILE A 114 -1.78 -2.26 33.36
CA ILE A 114 -2.21 -1.35 32.25
C ILE A 114 -1.99 0.13 32.57
N LYS A 115 -2.22 0.58 33.80
CA LYS A 115 -1.97 1.98 34.19
C LYS A 115 -0.48 2.33 34.15
N LYS A 116 0.40 1.43 34.59
CA LYS A 116 1.85 1.59 34.49
C LYS A 116 2.29 1.62 33.03
N VAL A 117 1.81 0.67 32.21
CA VAL A 117 2.11 0.60 30.77
C VAL A 117 1.59 1.84 30.02
N MET A 118 0.39 2.34 30.35
CA MET A 118 -0.14 3.58 29.78
C MET A 118 0.64 4.82 30.24
N GLY A 119 1.08 4.85 31.50
CA GLY A 119 1.95 5.90 32.02
C GLY A 119 3.30 5.92 31.31
N GLU A 120 3.91 4.74 31.12
CA GLU A 120 5.15 4.56 30.37
C GLU A 120 4.98 4.97 28.89
N PHE A 121 3.86 4.60 28.25
CA PHE A 121 3.54 5.03 26.88
C PHE A 121 3.36 6.54 26.75
N LYS A 122 2.67 7.17 27.71
CA LYS A 122 2.43 8.62 27.72
C LYS A 122 3.74 9.40 27.94
N ASN A 123 4.58 8.93 28.86
CA ASN A 123 5.89 9.54 29.14
C ASN A 123 6.87 9.34 27.97
N ASN A 124 6.82 8.20 27.26
CA ASN A 124 7.63 7.98 26.07
C ASN A 124 7.20 8.87 24.89
N HIS A 125 5.91 9.18 24.74
CA HIS A 125 5.45 10.14 23.73
C HIS A 125 5.98 11.57 23.98
N GLU A 126 6.19 11.96 25.23
CA GLU A 126 6.78 13.25 25.59
C GLU A 126 8.30 13.31 25.34
N ASN A 127 9.00 12.17 25.42
CA ASN A 127 10.45 12.08 25.19
C ASN A 127 10.86 11.89 23.72
N VAL A 128 9.97 11.44 22.83
CA VAL A 128 10.29 11.31 21.38
C VAL A 128 10.26 12.65 20.65
N GLY A 129 9.73 13.70 21.29
CA GLY A 129 9.65 15.08 20.75
C GLY A 129 10.81 16.01 21.17
N ARG A 130 11.59 15.67 22.19
CA ARG A 130 12.83 16.38 22.53
C ARG A 130 13.99 15.67 21.85
N LYS A 131 14.23 16.02 20.58
CA LYS A 131 15.60 15.98 20.09
C LYS A 131 16.37 17.01 20.92
N ASP A 132 17.20 16.52 21.82
CA ASP A 132 18.23 17.32 22.45
C ASP A 132 19.14 17.85 21.33
N TYR A 133 18.86 19.06 20.89
CA TYR A 133 19.83 19.91 20.23
C TYR A 133 20.48 20.74 21.33
N GLU A 134 21.50 20.16 21.96
CA GLU A 134 22.57 20.91 22.63
C GLU A 134 23.91 20.54 21.97
#